data_AF-H9WGT2-F1
#
_entry.id   AF-H9WGT2-F1
#
_cell.length_a   1.000
_cell.length_b   1.000
_cell.length_c   1.000
_cell.angle_alpha   90.00
_cell.angle_beta   90.00
_cell.angle_gamma   90.00
#
_symmetry.space_group_name_H-M   'P 1'
#
loop_
_entity.id
_entity.type
_entity.pdbx_description
1 polymer ?
#
loop_
_entity_poly.entity_id
_entity_poly.type
_entity_poly.pdbx_seq_one_letter_code
_entity_poly.pdbx_strand_id
1 'polypeptide(L)'
;YQAGGVPGGQLMTTTEVENFPGFPDGITGPDLMDRMRRQAERWGAELFQEDVEHVDLKNRPFTIRSSEREVKCHSLIVATGATARRLGFPR
;
A
#
# COMPACT_ATOMS: atom_id res chain seq x y z
N TYR A 1 6.32 -6.21 -7.72
CA TYR A 1 5.42 -5.15 -8.24
C TYR A 1 4.57 -5.65 -9.40
N GLN A 2 3.80 -6.73 -9.24
CA GLN A 2 2.89 -7.12 -10.32
C GLN A 2 1.50 -7.54 -9.84
N ALA A 3 1.34 -8.02 -8.61
CA ALA A 3 0.03 -8.39 -8.07
C ALA A 3 -0.61 -7.27 -7.23
N GLY A 4 0.15 -6.64 -6.32
CA GLY A 4 -0.38 -5.64 -5.38
C GLY A 4 -0.63 -4.24 -5.96
N GLY A 5 -0.21 -3.99 -7.20
CA GLY A 5 -0.26 -2.67 -7.84
C GLY A 5 0.94 -1.79 -7.53
N VAL A 6 0.82 -0.49 -7.84
CA VAL A 6 1.87 0.50 -7.58
C VAL A 6 1.93 0.82 -6.07
N PRO A 7 3.11 0.86 -5.44
CA PRO A 7 3.25 1.32 -4.06
C PRO A 7 2.62 2.70 -3.87
N GLY A 8 1.79 2.85 -2.84
CA GLY A 8 0.94 4.03 -2.64
C GLY A 8 -0.54 3.79 -2.96
N GLY A 9 -0.88 2.65 -3.57
CA GLY A 9 -2.28 2.26 -3.77
C GLY A 9 -3.01 3.09 -4.84
N GLN A 10 -4.35 3.06 -4.81
CA GLN A 10 -5.17 3.60 -5.90
C GLN A 10 -4.97 5.11 -6.16
N LEU A 11 -4.63 5.89 -5.13
CA LEU A 11 -4.41 7.34 -5.26
C LEU A 11 -3.25 7.66 -6.21
N MET A 12 -2.32 6.74 -6.44
CA MET A 12 -1.26 6.90 -7.44
C MET A 12 -1.77 7.05 -8.87
N THR A 13 -3.03 6.69 -9.12
CA THR A 13 -3.68 6.78 -10.45
C THR A 13 -4.66 7.95 -10.58
N THR A 14 -4.82 8.74 -9.51
CA THR A 14 -5.69 9.92 -9.48
C THR A 14 -4.85 11.18 -9.69
N THR A 15 -5.38 12.13 -10.46
CA THR A 15 -4.72 13.42 -10.70
C THR A 15 -4.83 14.35 -9.49
N GLU A 16 -6.04 14.68 -9.05
CA GLU A 16 -6.31 15.64 -7.97
C GLU A 16 -7.20 15.03 -6.89
N VAL A 17 -6.93 15.41 -5.64
CA VAL A 17 -7.66 15.00 -4.44
C VAL A 17 -8.08 16.27 -3.70
N GLU A 18 -9.37 16.58 -3.76
CA GLU A 18 -9.98 17.81 -3.20
C GLU A 18 -10.69 17.57 -1.86
N ASN A 19 -10.87 16.31 -1.49
CA ASN A 19 -11.71 15.90 -0.35
C ASN A 19 -10.91 15.25 0.79
N PHE A 20 -9.58 15.34 0.76
CA PHE A 20 -8.75 14.96 1.89
C PHE A 20 -8.49 16.18 2.79
N PRO A 21 -8.89 16.16 4.07
CA PRO A 21 -8.78 17.33 4.94
C PRO A 21 -7.31 17.75 5.16
N GLY A 22 -7.06 19.05 5.19
CA GLY A 22 -5.72 19.63 5.37
C GLY A 22 -5.08 20.19 4.09
N PHE A 23 -5.75 20.06 2.94
CA PHE A 23 -5.31 20.57 1.63
C PHE A 23 -6.38 21.50 1.05
N PRO A 24 -6.43 22.79 1.46
CA PRO A 24 -7.47 23.73 1.03
C PRO A 24 -7.43 24.02 -0.48
N ASP A 25 -6.27 23.89 -1.11
CA ASP A 25 -6.05 24.09 -2.55
C ASP A 25 -5.97 22.75 -3.31
N GLY A 26 -6.41 21.66 -2.69
CA GLY A 26 -6.25 20.30 -3.22
C GLY A 26 -4.81 19.77 -3.12
N ILE A 27 -4.62 18.51 -3.51
CA ILE A 27 -3.31 17.87 -3.63
C ILE A 27 -3.36 16.76 -4.69
N THR A 28 -2.25 16.49 -5.37
CA THR A 28 -2.21 15.34 -6.27
C THR A 28 -2.21 14.02 -5.50
N GLY A 29 -2.79 12.98 -6.09
CA GLY A 29 -2.79 11.64 -5.48
C GLY A 29 -1.38 11.13 -5.16
N PRO A 30 -0.42 11.20 -6.10
CA PRO A 30 0.98 10.84 -5.84
C PRO A 30 1.65 11.66 -4.73
N ASP A 31 1.45 12.98 -4.68
CA ASP A 31 2.06 13.83 -3.64
C ASP A 31 1.50 13.52 -2.26
N LEU A 32 0.20 13.25 -2.16
CA LEU A 32 -0.43 12.84 -0.90
C LEU A 32 0.18 11.52 -0.39
N MET A 33 0.34 10.53 -1.28
CA MET A 33 0.92 9.23 -0.92
C MET A 33 2.40 9.33 -0.53
N ASP A 34 3.18 10.18 -1.20
CA ASP A 34 4.58 10.42 -0.85
C ASP A 34 4.70 11.08 0.55
N ARG A 35 3.83 12.06 0.86
CA ARG A 35 3.79 12.66 2.20
C ARG A 35 3.45 11.63 3.29
N MET A 36 2.49 10.75 3.04
CA MET A 36 2.14 9.67 3.97
C MET A 36 3.30 8.68 4.17
N ARG A 37 3.99 8.30 3.08
CA ARG A 37 5.17 7.43 3.12
C ARG A 37 6.26 8.04 4.02
N ARG A 38 6.65 9.30 3.76
CA ARG A 38 7.67 10.01 4.53
C ARG A 38 7.28 10.15 6.00
N GLN A 39 6.00 10.36 6.29
CA GLN A 39 5.51 10.41 7.67
C GLN A 39 5.68 9.06 8.38
N ALA A 40 5.39 7.94 7.72
CA ALA A 40 5.60 6.62 8.29
C ALA A 40 7.09 6.34 8.54
N GLU A 41 7.96 6.60 7.56
CA GLU A 41 9.41 6.43 7.68
C GLU A 41 9.98 7.31 8.81
N ARG A 42 9.50 8.55 8.96
CA ARG A 42 9.91 9.47 10.04
C ARG A 42 9.69 8.88 11.44
N TRP A 43 8.66 8.04 11.61
CA TRP A 43 8.35 7.40 12.88
C TRP A 43 8.94 5.98 13.01
N GLY A 44 9.83 5.61 12.09
CA GLY A 44 10.59 4.36 12.16
C GLY A 44 9.91 3.16 11.50
N ALA A 45 8.89 3.37 10.65
CA ALA A 45 8.36 2.28 9.85
C ALA A 45 9.39 1.84 8.80
N GLU A 46 9.75 0.55 8.82
CA GLU A 46 10.54 -0.07 7.76
C GLU A 46 9.63 -0.46 6.59
N LEU A 47 9.91 0.08 5.41
CA LEU A 47 9.12 -0.15 4.21
C LEU A 47 9.88 -1.08 3.26
N PHE A 48 9.29 -2.22 2.95
CA PHE A 48 9.82 -3.18 1.99
C PHE A 48 8.96 -3.12 0.73
N GLN A 49 9.61 -2.84 -0.39
CA GLN A 49 8.96 -2.70 -1.68
C GLN A 49 8.86 -4.09 -2.32
N GLU A 50 8.06 -4.96 -1.71
CA GLU A 50 7.92 -6.38 -2.06
C GLU A 50 6.43 -6.76 -2.05
N ASP A 51 6.02 -7.73 -2.87
CA ASP A 51 4.67 -8.29 -2.82
C ASP A 51 4.67 -9.46 -1.81
N VAL A 52 3.75 -9.45 -0.84
CA VAL A 52 3.54 -10.60 0.06
C VAL A 52 2.75 -11.68 -0.69
N GLU A 53 3.26 -12.90 -0.69
CA GLU A 53 2.72 -14.02 -1.47
C GLU A 53 1.99 -15.04 -0.57
N HIS A 54 2.42 -15.19 0.69
CA HIS A 54 1.83 -16.15 1.61
C HIS A 54 1.84 -15.68 3.08
N VAL A 55 0.80 -16.07 3.82
CA VAL A 55 0.68 -15.84 5.27
C VAL A 55 0.24 -17.13 5.98
N ASP A 56 0.97 -17.51 7.03
CA ASP A 56 0.59 -18.58 7.96
C ASP A 56 0.15 -17.97 9.29
N LEU A 57 -1.14 -18.12 9.57
CA LEU A 57 -1.81 -17.59 10.77
C LEU A 57 -2.14 -18.69 11.80
N LYS A 58 -1.78 -19.95 11.52
CA LYS A 58 -2.15 -21.09 12.39
C LYS A 58 -1.39 -21.09 13.71
N ASN A 59 -0.14 -20.61 13.67
CA ASN A 59 0.77 -20.60 14.82
C ASN A 59 1.26 -19.18 15.10
N ARG A 60 1.60 -18.89 16.36
CA ARG A 60 2.19 -17.59 16.76
C ARG A 60 3.67 -17.76 17.14
N PRO A 61 4.56 -16.81 16.77
CA PRO A 61 4.30 -15.66 15.89
C PRO A 61 3.90 -16.08 14.47
N PHE A 62 3.05 -15.28 13.83
CA PHE A 62 2.61 -15.49 12.46
C PHE A 62 3.80 -15.42 11.51
N THR A 63 3.73 -16.15 10.39
CA THR A 63 4.80 -16.16 9.37
C THR A 63 4.28 -15.54 8.08
N ILE A 64 5.02 -14.59 7.53
CA ILE A 64 4.70 -13.85 6.30
C ILE A 64 5.84 -14.09 5.31
N ARG A 65 5.52 -14.40 4.06
CA ARG A 65 6.51 -14.69 3.01
C ARG A 65 6.26 -13.83 1.78
N SER A 66 7.33 -13.24 1.28
CA SER A 66 7.49 -12.73 -0.09
C SER A 66 8.48 -13.63 -0.85
N SER A 67 8.76 -13.30 -2.11
CA SER A 67 9.82 -13.93 -2.89
C SER A 67 11.23 -13.62 -2.38
N GLU A 68 11.40 -12.54 -1.62
CA GLU A 68 12.71 -12.09 -1.13
C GLU A 68 12.92 -12.39 0.37
N ARG A 69 11.84 -12.60 1.14
CA ARG A 69 11.91 -12.65 2.61
C ARG A 69 10.86 -13.52 3.27
N GLU A 70 11.24 -14.07 4.43
CA GLU A 70 10.32 -14.55 5.47
C GLU A 70 10.40 -13.65 6.72
N VAL A 71 9.26 -13.20 7.22
CA VAL A 71 9.14 -12.38 8.43
C VAL A 71 8.24 -13.06 9.43
N LYS A 72 8.61 -13.01 10.71
CA LYS A 72 7.75 -13.41 11.83
C LYS A 72 7.21 -12.20 12.57
N CYS A 73 5.92 -12.20 12.88
CA CYS A 73 5.29 -11.10 13.61
C CYS A 73 4.26 -11.60 14.63
N HIS A 74 4.02 -10.84 15.70
CA HIS A 74 2.97 -11.17 16.66
C HIS A 74 1.58 -10.75 16.19
N SER A 75 1.51 -9.72 15.35
CA SER A 75 0.27 -9.12 14.84
C SER A 75 0.42 -8.79 13.36
N LEU A 76 -0.67 -8.90 12.61
CA LEU A 76 -0.74 -8.60 11.19
C LEU A 76 -1.90 -7.63 10.92
N ILE A 77 -1.63 -6.53 10.22
CA ILE A 77 -2.65 -5.62 9.67
C ILE A 77 -2.69 -5.84 8.17
N VAL A 78 -3.87 -6.22 7.65
CA VAL A 78 -4.10 -6.37 6.21
C VAL A 78 -4.71 -5.09 5.67
N ALA A 79 -3.90 -4.31 4.96
CA ALA A 79 -4.29 -3.04 4.34
C ALA A 79 -4.03 -3.04 2.82
N THR A 80 -4.23 -4.20 2.17
CA THR A 80 -3.94 -4.43 0.74
C THR A 80 -4.90 -3.72 -0.23
N GLY A 81 -5.89 -3.00 0.30
CA GLY A 81 -6.88 -2.27 -0.50
C GLY A 81 -7.76 -3.19 -1.35
N ALA A 82 -8.26 -2.64 -2.45
CA ALA A 82 -9.04 -3.32 -3.48
C ALA A 82 -8.73 -2.67 -4.84
N THR A 83 -9.32 -3.14 -5.94
CA THR A 83 -9.22 -2.52 -7.27
C THR A 83 -10.59 -2.41 -7.94
N ALA A 84 -10.83 -1.29 -8.64
CA ALA A 84 -12.07 -1.10 -9.40
C ALA A 84 -12.07 -2.02 -10.63
N ARG A 85 -13.17 -2.75 -10.84
CA ARG A 85 -13.36 -3.59 -12.02
C ARG A 85 -13.66 -2.71 -13.24
N ARG A 86 -12.69 -2.56 -14.14
CA ARG A 86 -12.86 -1.83 -15.40
C ARG A 86 -13.38 -2.75 -16.49
N LEU A 87 -14.23 -2.21 -17.37
CA LEU A 87 -14.65 -2.89 -18.58
C LEU A 87 -13.55 -2.73 -19.65
N GLY A 88 -13.11 -3.83 -20.25
CA GLY A 88 -11.99 -3.89 -21.18
C GLY A 88 -12.33 -3.42 -22.59
N PHE A 89 -12.96 -2.26 -22.74
CA PHE A 89 -13.18 -1.68 -24.07
C PHE A 89 -11.85 -1.17 -24.64
N PRO A 90 -11.56 -1.42 -25.93
CA PRO A 90 -10.43 -0.78 -26.60
C PRO A 90 -10.61 0.74 -26.57
N ARG A 91 -9.49 1.45 -26.42
CA ARG A 91 -9.47 2.92 -26.46
C ARG A 91 -9.71 3.43 -27.87
#